data_AF-A0A7T0E0B4-F1
#
_entry.id   AF-A0A7T0E0B4-F1
#
_cell.length_a   1.000
_cell.length_b   1.000
_cell.length_c   1.000
_cell.angle_alpha   90.00
_cell.angle_beta   90.00
_cell.angle_gamma   90.00
#
_symmetry.space_group_name_H-M   'P 1'
#
loop_
_entity.id
_entity.type
_entity.pdbx_description
1 polymer ?
#
loop_
_entity_poly.entity_id
_entity_poly.type
_entity_poly.pdbx_seq_one_letter_code
_entity_poly.pdbx_strand_id
1 'polypeptide(L)' 'MTETQIYENIKQAINSAPRNGQTVEMHLQMIKYADHLKNVTAKEFCEGVGLKASFGTEFSKMRNLTERLKAAGLDTSKL' A
#
# COMPACT_ATOMS: atom_id res chain seq x y z
N MET A 1 -6.76 -5.14 13.49
CA MET A 1 -7.57 -5.15 12.26
C MET A 1 -7.23 -6.44 11.52
N THR A 2 -8.20 -7.08 10.84
CA THR A 2 -7.90 -8.30 10.06
C THR A 2 -7.23 -7.93 8.74
N GLU A 3 -6.52 -8.88 8.14
CA GLU A 3 -5.89 -8.69 6.83
C GLU A 3 -6.91 -8.31 5.76
N THR A 4 -8.03 -9.03 5.68
CA THR A 4 -9.14 -8.71 4.76
C THR A 4 -9.63 -7.27 4.89
N GLN A 5 -9.72 -6.75 6.12
CA GLN A 5 -10.20 -5.40 6.36
C GLN A 5 -9.18 -4.33 5.99
N ILE A 6 -7.88 -4.64 6.08
CA ILE A 6 -6.81 -3.79 5.54
C ILE A 6 -6.94 -3.70 4.03
N TYR A 7 -7.06 -4.83 3.32
CA TYR A 7 -7.20 -4.83 1.87
C TYR A 7 -8.44 -4.05 1.39
N GLU A 8 -9.57 -4.22 2.07
CA GLU A 8 -10.79 -3.49 1.76
C GLU A 8 -10.61 -1.98 1.98
N ASN A 9 -9.99 -1.58 3.09
CA ASN A 9 -9.70 -0.15 3.36
C ASN A 9 -8.78 0.45 2.29
N ILE A 10 -7.72 -0.26 1.87
CA ILE A 10 -6.79 0.22 0.84
C ILE A 10 -7.53 0.36 -0.50
N LYS A 11 -8.30 -0.66 -0.88
CA LYS A 11 -9.09 -0.65 -2.12
C LYS A 11 -10.09 0.50 -2.14
N GLN A 12 -10.82 0.72 -1.05
CA GLN A 12 -11.75 1.84 -0.92
C GLN A 12 -11.03 3.18 -1.04
N ALA A 13 -9.91 3.37 -0.33
CA ALA A 13 -9.12 4.60 -0.42
C ALA A 13 -8.67 4.90 -1.86
N ILE A 14 -8.10 3.92 -2.55
CA ILE A 14 -7.67 4.07 -3.95
C ILE A 14 -8.85 4.43 -4.86
N ASN A 15 -10.01 3.79 -4.69
CA ASN A 15 -11.20 4.06 -5.50
C ASN A 15 -11.83 5.42 -5.20
N SER A 16 -11.70 5.91 -3.97
CA SER A 16 -12.16 7.23 -3.55
C SER A 16 -11.15 8.35 -3.82
N ALA A 17 -9.97 8.01 -4.33
CA ALA A 17 -8.94 9.00 -4.65
C ALA A 17 -9.44 10.00 -5.71
N PRO A 18 -9.01 11.27 -5.63
CA PRO A 18 -9.35 12.27 -6.63
C PRO A 18 -8.83 11.86 -8.02
N ARG A 19 -9.34 12.48 -9.08
CA ARG A 19 -8.93 12.19 -10.46
C ARG A 19 -7.41 12.28 -10.59
N ASN A 20 -6.80 11.24 -11.19
CA ASN A 20 -5.35 11.06 -11.32
C ASN A 20 -4.57 10.88 -9.99
N GLY A 21 -5.24 10.73 -8.85
CA GLY A 21 -4.64 10.55 -7.53
C GLY A 21 -4.47 9.09 -7.09
N GLN A 22 -5.01 8.13 -7.83
CA GLN A 22 -5.07 6.71 -7.43
C GLN A 22 -3.70 6.11 -7.07
N THR A 23 -2.66 6.40 -7.87
CA THR A 23 -1.31 5.88 -7.61
C THR A 23 -0.70 6.51 -6.36
N VAL A 24 -0.92 7.81 -6.14
CA VAL A 24 -0.45 8.51 -4.94
C VAL A 24 -1.15 7.98 -3.69
N GLU A 25 -2.46 7.77 -3.79
CA GLU A 25 -3.24 7.17 -2.71
C GLU A 25 -2.77 5.75 -2.41
N MET A 26 -2.50 4.93 -3.44
CA MET A 26 -1.89 3.61 -3.27
C MET A 26 -0.58 3.72 -2.49
N HIS A 27 0.32 4.64 -2.84
CA HIS A 27 1.57 4.85 -2.10
C HIS A 27 1.35 5.23 -0.63
N LEU A 28 0.40 6.14 -0.37
CA LEU A 28 0.05 6.55 0.99
C LEU A 28 -0.43 5.36 1.82
N GLN A 29 -1.35 4.57 1.26
CA GLN A 29 -1.88 3.38 1.91
C GLN A 29 -0.80 2.31 2.16
N MET A 30 0.17 2.17 1.25
CA MET A 30 1.31 1.28 1.45
C MET A 30 2.20 1.69 2.62
N ILE A 31 2.40 3.00 2.81
CA ILE A 31 3.14 3.53 3.96
C ILE A 31 2.33 3.34 5.24
N LYS A 32 1.03 3.65 5.21
CA LYS A 32 0.12 3.53 6.36
C LYS A 32 0.05 2.10 6.90
N TYR A 33 -0.02 1.11 6.01
CA TYR A 33 -0.11 -0.31 6.35
C TYR A 33 1.21 -1.08 6.21
N ALA A 34 2.35 -0.39 6.26
CA ALA A 34 3.69 -0.95 6.03
C ALA A 34 3.96 -2.30 6.72
N ASP A 35 3.64 -2.39 8.03
CA ASP A 35 3.92 -3.59 8.83
C ASP A 35 3.09 -4.80 8.39
N HIS A 36 1.86 -4.54 7.93
CA HIS A 36 0.96 -5.58 7.44
C HIS A 36 1.33 -6.03 6.03
N LEU A 37 1.92 -5.14 5.23
CA LEU A 37 2.31 -5.41 3.84
C LEU A 37 3.73 -5.98 3.70
N LYS A 38 4.51 -6.07 4.78
CA LYS A 38 5.94 -6.44 4.75
C LYS A 38 6.20 -7.78 4.03
N ASN A 39 5.35 -8.76 4.27
CA ASN A 39 5.50 -10.14 3.76
C ASN A 39 4.56 -10.45 2.58
N VAL A 40 3.79 -9.45 2.11
CA VAL A 40 2.85 -9.60 1.00
C VAL A 40 3.62 -9.57 -0.32
N THR A 41 3.32 -10.52 -1.21
CA THR A 41 3.86 -10.50 -2.57
C THR A 41 3.17 -9.45 -3.43
N ALA A 42 3.85 -8.96 -4.46
CA ALA A 42 3.28 -7.99 -5.41
C ALA A 42 2.00 -8.51 -6.09
N LYS A 43 1.93 -9.83 -6.33
CA LYS A 43 0.75 -10.47 -6.92
C LYS A 43 -0.44 -10.44 -5.96
N GLU A 44 -0.25 -10.91 -4.73
CA GLU A 44 -1.29 -10.91 -3.68
C GLU A 44 -1.79 -9.50 -3.43
N PHE A 45 -0.89 -8.52 -3.38
CA PHE A 45 -1.28 -7.13 -3.21
C PHE A 45 -2.20 -6.66 -4.34
N CYS A 46 -1.75 -6.76 -5.59
CA CYS A 46 -2.51 -6.30 -6.74
C CYS A 46 -3.87 -6.99 -6.85
N GLU A 47 -3.92 -8.31 -6.65
CA GLU A 47 -5.18 -9.07 -6.66
C GLU A 47 -6.11 -8.65 -5.51
N GLY A 48 -5.57 -8.52 -4.29
CA GLY A 48 -6.33 -8.18 -3.09
C GLY A 48 -6.95 -6.78 -3.13
N VAL A 49 -6.28 -5.80 -3.75
CA VAL A 49 -6.80 -4.42 -3.88
C VAL A 49 -7.47 -4.14 -5.24
N GLY A 50 -7.49 -5.11 -6.15
CA GLY A 50 -8.10 -4.97 -7.49
C GLY A 50 -7.29 -4.11 -8.48
N LEU A 51 -5.97 -4.08 -8.34
CA LEU A 51 -5.06 -3.40 -9.26
C LEU A 51 -4.54 -4.33 -10.36
N LYS A 52 -4.15 -3.72 -11.49
CA LYS A 52 -3.48 -4.45 -12.58
C LYS A 52 -2.11 -4.94 -12.14
N ALA A 53 -1.69 -6.10 -12.64
CA ALA A 53 -0.36 -6.67 -12.38
C ALA A 53 0.81 -5.72 -12.73
N SER A 54 0.60 -4.77 -13.65
CA SER A 54 1.58 -3.72 -13.98
C SER A 54 2.02 -2.86 -12.79
N PHE A 55 1.22 -2.78 -11.73
CA PHE A 55 1.58 -2.07 -10.49
C PHE A 55 2.50 -2.88 -9.57
N GLY A 56 2.76 -4.17 -9.85
CA GLY A 56 3.53 -5.03 -8.96
C GLY A 56 4.98 -4.58 -8.73
N THR A 57 5.63 -4.05 -9.78
CA THR A 57 6.97 -3.46 -9.66
C THR A 57 6.96 -2.22 -8.79
N GLU A 58 5.94 -1.39 -8.93
CA GLU A 58 5.78 -0.17 -8.14
C GLU A 58 5.51 -0.49 -6.66
N PHE A 59 4.67 -1.48 -6.39
CA PHE A 59 4.47 -2.01 -5.05
C PHE A 59 5.80 -2.51 -4.44
N SER A 60 6.57 -3.30 -5.19
CA SER A 60 7.84 -3.83 -4.67
C SER A 60 8.83 -2.72 -4.29
N LYS A 61 8.92 -1.67 -5.12
CA LYS A 61 9.75 -0.49 -4.83
C LYS A 61 9.29 0.25 -3.59
N MET A 62 7.97 0.50 -3.49
CA MET A 62 7.40 1.22 -2.37
C MET A 62 7.49 0.44 -1.05
N ARG A 63 7.38 -0.89 -1.07
CA ARG A 63 7.61 -1.74 0.12
C ARG A 63 9.05 -1.57 0.65
N ASN A 64 10.04 -1.63 -0.23
CA ASN A 64 11.46 -1.41 0.13
C ASN A 64 11.71 0.03 0.60
N LEU A 65 11.11 1.03 -0.06
CA LEU A 65 11.23 2.43 0.35
C LEU A 65 10.66 2.64 1.76
N THR A 66 9.47 2.07 2.01
CA THR A 66 8.78 2.21 3.30
C THR A 66 9.59 1.60 4.44
N GLU A 67 10.24 0.46 4.22
CA GLU A 67 11.18 -0.11 5.19
C GLU A 67 12.31 0.86 5.54
N ARG A 68 12.91 1.53 4.54
CA ARG A 68 13.94 2.56 4.80
C ARG A 68 13.38 3.80 5.49
N LEU A 69 12.17 4.24 5.14
CA LEU A 69 11.52 5.38 5.79
C LEU A 69 11.28 5.10 7.28
N LYS A 70 10.80 3.90 7.62
CA LYS A 70 10.64 3.48 9.01
C LYS A 70 11.98 3.41 9.74
N ALA A 71 13.01 2.86 9.12
CA ALA A 71 14.36 2.86 9.68
C ALA A 71 14.92 4.27 9.91
N ALA A 72 14.49 5.26 9.11
CA ALA A 72 14.83 6.67 9.26
C ALA A 72 13.95 7.42 10.30
N GLY A 73 13.03 6.74 10.99
CA GLY A 73 12.19 7.32 12.03
C GLY A 73 10.79 7.74 11.60
N LEU A 74 10.33 7.36 10.39
CA LEU A 74 8.93 7.57 10.02
C LEU A 74 7.99 6.77 10.95
N ASP A 75 7.09 7.49 11.60
CA ASP A 75 6.03 6.92 12.43
C ASP A 75 4.73 6.80 11.62
N THR A 76 4.44 5.58 11.15
CA THR A 76 3.27 5.28 10.32
C THR A 76 1.95 5.38 11.09
N SER A 77 1.97 5.45 12.42
CA SER A 77 0.75 5.62 13.24
C SER A 77 0.15 7.03 13.13
N LYS A 78 0.90 7.97 12.56
CA LYS A 78 0.50 9.38 12.37
C LYS A 78 -0.07 9.68 10.98
N LEU A 79 -0.34 8.64 10.18
CA LEU A 79 -0.87 8.72 8.81
C LEU A 79 -2.34 8.29 8.71
#